data_AF-A0A7C7X8C3-F1
#
_entry.id   AF-A0A7C7X8C3-F1
#
_cell.length_a   1.000
_cell.length_b   1.000
_cell.length_c   1.000
_cell.angle_alpha   90.00
_cell.angle_beta   90.00
_cell.angle_gamma   90.00
#
_symmetry.space_group_name_H-M   'P 1'
#
loop_
_entity.id
_entity.type
_entity.pdbx_description
1 polymer ?
#
loop_
_entity_poly.entity_id
_entity_poly.type
_entity_poly.pdbx_seq_one_letter_code
_entity_poly.pdbx_strand_id
1 'polypeptide(L)'
;MYPAYRFLSLTLPSLILAAAALFGHHGSASAEVFELFNGGRIEGERVGIEEKDGKRFYIIKSTSGAVLTLAAEQVVGEVTKSEAELWYEAWLPKTPDTVEGHLAMARECKVRGLSFQRDHHFLQVIRIDPESEVARRGLGFGRLNGEWIRVDISRRQNGFVRHKGKWWVAQDLAIEREKEQMEEKQNEWNQKIRLLKKIILRKSDKAPAALAELKAIRDPFAVKCLSELAEKGTKDPLRKVYMRVLAEIGTPPAMSTLVKQALVEKKIDVHEYATELVGDSGSMWAARALTAGLKSKSNVIVRRAGKALAPLKDASAVPALIVALNTKHKYVLPSGGNIQAGFSNGGGNGLTSGGGQQVIERTRSNVEVRDALIAVTGMNFGYDETKWWAWYESTHTPQTASLRRSP
;
A
#
# COMPACT_ATOMS: atom_id res chain seq x y z
N MET A 1 96.91 -6.55 -48.36
CA MET A 1 95.98 -5.47 -48.76
C MET A 1 95.21 -5.06 -47.51
N TYR A 2 95.57 -3.90 -46.95
CA TYR A 2 94.81 -3.16 -45.91
C TYR A 2 93.43 -2.74 -46.45
N PRO A 3 92.47 -2.20 -45.64
CA PRO A 3 92.60 -1.65 -44.28
C PRO A 3 91.54 -2.20 -43.27
N ALA A 4 91.53 -1.92 -41.97
CA ALA A 4 92.36 -1.15 -41.05
C ALA A 4 91.98 -1.53 -39.59
N TYR A 5 93.01 -1.71 -38.74
CA TYR A 5 93.18 -1.20 -37.35
C TYR A 5 91.97 -1.22 -36.36
N ARG A 6 92.03 -1.59 -35.07
CA ARG A 6 93.10 -2.00 -34.13
C ARG A 6 92.47 -2.18 -32.71
N PHE A 7 93.03 -3.09 -31.90
CA PHE A 7 93.13 -3.17 -30.40
C PHE A 7 91.86 -3.28 -29.53
N LEU A 8 91.72 -4.40 -28.78
CA LEU A 8 91.97 -4.57 -27.31
C LEU A 8 91.05 -3.70 -26.42
N SER A 9 90.41 -4.14 -25.33
CA SER A 9 90.43 -5.37 -24.53
C SER A 9 89.50 -5.15 -23.31
N LEU A 10 89.12 -6.25 -22.64
CA LEU A 10 88.76 -6.40 -21.21
C LEU A 10 87.30 -6.14 -20.73
N THR A 11 86.74 -7.26 -20.21
CA THR A 11 85.94 -7.45 -18.97
C THR A 11 84.47 -7.02 -18.87
N LEU A 12 83.59 -8.06 -18.87
CA LEU A 12 82.53 -8.44 -17.91
C LEU A 12 82.02 -7.41 -16.86
N PRO A 13 80.80 -7.58 -16.32
CA PRO A 13 79.52 -7.93 -16.94
C PRO A 13 78.44 -6.86 -16.65
N SER A 14 77.38 -6.89 -17.44
CA SER A 14 76.24 -5.99 -17.40
C SER A 14 75.50 -6.00 -16.05
N LEU A 15 75.38 -4.83 -15.42
CA LEU A 15 74.44 -4.56 -14.33
C LEU A 15 73.65 -3.31 -14.74
N ILE A 16 72.47 -3.54 -15.30
CA ILE A 16 71.58 -2.47 -15.77
C ILE A 16 70.82 -1.92 -14.55
N LEU A 17 71.07 -0.64 -14.31
CA LEU A 17 70.31 0.28 -13.46
C LEU A 17 68.81 0.25 -13.85
N ALA A 18 67.93 0.03 -12.87
CA ALA A 18 66.52 0.44 -12.99
C ALA A 18 66.22 1.42 -11.85
N ALA A 19 65.76 2.61 -12.25
CA ALA A 19 65.59 3.79 -11.43
C ALA A 19 64.53 3.61 -10.33
N ALA A 20 64.87 4.05 -9.13
CA ALA A 20 63.93 4.18 -8.01
C ALA A 20 63.03 5.41 -8.23
N ALA A 21 61.76 5.17 -8.56
CA ALA A 21 60.72 6.17 -8.43
C ALA A 21 60.21 6.16 -6.97
N LEU A 22 60.55 7.21 -6.22
CA LEU A 22 59.97 7.53 -4.93
C LEU A 22 58.49 7.92 -5.13
N PHE A 23 57.57 6.99 -4.90
CA PHE A 23 56.17 7.31 -4.64
C PHE A 23 55.96 7.41 -3.14
N GLY A 24 55.94 8.63 -2.62
CA GLY A 24 55.41 8.92 -1.30
C GLY A 24 53.93 8.58 -1.26
N HIS A 25 53.59 7.44 -0.65
CA HIS A 25 52.23 7.18 -0.19
C HIS A 25 52.15 7.64 1.26
N HIS A 26 51.45 8.75 1.48
CA HIS A 26 50.84 9.01 2.78
C HIS A 26 49.65 8.05 2.92
N GLY A 27 49.92 6.82 3.33
CA GLY A 27 48.92 5.89 3.81
C GLY A 27 48.53 6.28 5.23
N SER A 28 47.30 6.78 5.41
CA SER A 28 46.66 6.77 6.73
C SER A 28 46.67 5.32 7.22
N ALA A 29 47.35 5.05 8.33
CA ALA A 29 47.37 3.76 8.98
C ALA A 29 45.96 3.44 9.52
N SER A 30 45.13 2.79 8.70
CA SER A 30 43.89 2.17 9.13
C SER A 30 44.18 0.70 9.41
N ALA A 31 43.93 0.24 10.63
CA ALA A 31 44.06 -1.19 10.94
C ALA A 31 42.95 -1.95 10.21
N GLU A 32 43.31 -2.71 9.18
CA GLU A 32 42.40 -3.61 8.47
C GLU A 32 42.21 -4.87 9.32
N VAL A 33 40.95 -5.26 9.56
CA VAL A 33 40.62 -6.53 10.23
C VAL A 33 40.32 -7.56 9.15
N PHE A 34 41.17 -8.57 9.08
CA PHE A 34 40.99 -9.73 8.20
C PHE A 34 40.19 -10.78 8.95
N GLU A 35 38.96 -11.02 8.49
CA GLU A 35 38.14 -12.14 8.99
C GLU A 35 38.49 -13.42 8.23
N LEU A 36 38.78 -14.48 8.97
CA LEU A 36 39.12 -15.77 8.42
C LEU A 36 37.92 -16.70 8.33
N PHE A 37 37.95 -17.66 7.39
CA PHE A 37 36.87 -18.64 7.17
C PHE A 37 36.56 -19.50 8.40
N ASN A 38 37.52 -19.62 9.31
CA ASN A 38 37.39 -20.34 10.58
C ASN A 38 36.86 -19.46 11.73
N GLY A 39 36.48 -18.20 11.46
CA GLY A 39 36.02 -17.23 12.45
C GLY A 39 37.14 -16.50 13.21
N GLY A 40 38.41 -16.76 12.90
CA GLY A 40 39.54 -16.01 13.45
C GLY A 40 39.63 -14.59 12.89
N ARG A 41 40.12 -13.64 13.70
CA ARG A 41 40.34 -12.24 13.30
C ARG A 41 41.80 -11.88 13.42
N ILE A 42 42.35 -11.28 12.37
CA ILE A 42 43.72 -10.78 12.35
C ILE A 42 43.68 -9.29 12.07
N GLU A 43 44.26 -8.50 12.97
CA GLU A 43 44.39 -7.05 12.80
C GLU A 43 45.78 -6.71 12.26
N GLY A 44 45.83 -5.96 11.16
CA GLY A 44 47.10 -5.55 10.55
C GLY A 44 46.92 -4.69 9.30
N GLU A 45 48.03 -4.33 8.67
CA GLU A 45 48.08 -3.64 7.38
C GLU A 45 48.43 -4.65 6.29
N ARG A 46 47.69 -4.69 5.16
CA ARG A 46 48.09 -5.48 4.00
C ARG A 46 49.29 -4.84 3.31
N VAL A 47 50.44 -5.48 3.45
CA VAL A 47 51.72 -5.02 2.87
C VAL A 47 51.88 -5.46 1.42
N GLY A 48 51.24 -6.56 1.00
CA GLY A 48 51.34 -7.03 -0.38
C GLY A 48 50.50 -8.27 -0.70
N ILE A 49 50.46 -8.62 -1.98
CA ILE A 49 49.84 -9.84 -2.51
C ILE A 49 50.93 -10.62 -3.24
N GLU A 50 51.14 -11.88 -2.85
CA GLU A 50 51.98 -12.83 -3.57
C GLU A 50 51.12 -13.84 -4.30
N GLU A 51 51.51 -14.22 -5.52
CA GLU A 51 50.86 -15.27 -6.30
C GLU A 51 51.86 -16.40 -6.55
N LYS A 52 51.57 -17.57 -6.01
CA LYS A 52 52.44 -18.76 -6.09
C LYS A 52 51.59 -19.98 -6.40
N ASP A 53 52.00 -20.76 -7.40
CA ASP A 53 51.28 -21.96 -7.88
C ASP A 53 49.78 -21.71 -8.17
N GLY A 54 49.46 -20.55 -8.76
CA GLY A 54 48.08 -20.17 -9.10
C GLY A 54 47.19 -19.82 -7.90
N LYS A 55 47.76 -19.74 -6.69
CA LYS A 55 47.09 -19.33 -5.46
C LYS A 55 47.59 -17.98 -4.98
N ARG A 56 46.67 -17.13 -4.54
CA ARG A 56 46.97 -15.81 -3.99
C ARG A 56 47.17 -15.89 -2.49
N PHE A 57 48.17 -15.18 -1.99
CA PHE A 57 48.50 -15.04 -0.59
C PHE A 57 48.54 -13.56 -0.21
N TYR A 58 47.86 -13.20 0.88
CA TYR A 58 47.90 -11.88 1.49
C TYR A 58 49.03 -11.83 2.52
N ILE A 59 49.93 -10.86 2.37
CA ILE A 59 50.96 -10.55 3.37
C ILE A 59 50.43 -9.43 4.25
N ILE A 60 50.17 -9.73 5.51
CA ILE A 60 49.59 -8.83 6.50
C ILE A 60 50.63 -8.58 7.58
N LYS A 61 50.96 -7.32 7.81
CA LYS A 61 51.75 -6.91 8.97
C LYS A 61 50.81 -6.62 10.13
N SER A 62 50.79 -7.51 11.10
CA SER A 62 49.97 -7.36 12.31
C SER A 62 50.36 -6.09 13.08
N THR A 63 49.40 -5.52 13.80
CA THR A 63 49.62 -4.39 14.75
C THR A 63 50.68 -4.72 15.82
N SER A 64 50.93 -6.01 16.07
CA SER A 64 52.00 -6.51 16.96
C SER A 64 53.40 -6.55 16.33
N GLY A 65 53.53 -6.20 15.04
CA GLY A 65 54.78 -6.22 14.28
C GLY A 65 55.08 -7.54 13.56
N ALA A 66 54.30 -8.59 13.79
CA ALA A 66 54.45 -9.88 13.10
C ALA A 66 53.97 -9.80 11.64
N VAL A 67 54.75 -10.35 10.71
CA VAL A 67 54.34 -10.48 9.29
C VAL A 67 53.72 -11.87 9.10
N LEU A 68 52.45 -11.90 8.68
CA LEU A 68 51.65 -13.09 8.48
C LEU A 68 51.32 -13.25 6.99
N THR A 69 51.53 -14.44 6.44
CA THR A 69 51.15 -14.77 5.07
C THR A 69 49.95 -15.71 5.10
N LEU A 70 48.80 -15.27 4.58
CA LEU A 70 47.54 -16.01 4.60
C LEU A 70 47.07 -16.30 3.18
N ALA A 71 46.56 -17.50 2.92
CA ALA A 71 45.98 -17.80 1.61
C ALA A 71 44.68 -16.98 1.43
N ALA A 72 44.45 -16.45 0.23
CA ALA A 72 43.29 -15.59 -0.06
C ALA A 72 41.95 -16.30 0.15
N GLU A 73 41.92 -17.62 -0.06
CA GLU A 73 40.76 -18.49 0.24
C GLU A 73 40.39 -18.52 1.73
N GLN A 74 41.35 -18.20 2.60
CA GLN A 74 41.14 -18.18 4.04
C GLN A 74 40.58 -16.84 4.54
N VAL A 75 40.58 -15.78 3.72
CA VAL A 75 40.12 -14.44 4.08
C VAL A 75 38.71 -14.21 3.51
N VAL A 76 37.71 -14.12 4.37
CA VAL A 76 36.28 -13.98 4.01
C VAL A 76 35.94 -12.54 3.65
N GLY A 77 36.67 -11.58 4.22
CA GLY A 77 36.50 -10.16 3.93
C GLY A 77 37.54 -9.30 4.62
N GLU A 78 37.79 -8.14 4.02
CA GLU A 78 38.60 -7.05 4.58
C GLU A 78 37.62 -6.05 5.19
N VAL A 79 37.57 -5.97 6.53
CA VAL A 79 36.71 -5.00 7.22
C VAL A 79 37.60 -3.87 7.68
N THR A 80 37.54 -2.74 6.97
CA THR A 80 38.09 -1.48 7.47
C THR A 80 37.26 -1.07 8.69
N LYS A 81 37.90 -0.94 9.86
CA LYS A 81 37.21 -0.44 11.06
C LYS A 81 36.57 0.91 10.75
N SER A 82 35.33 1.09 11.20
CA SER A 82 34.66 2.38 11.04
C SER A 82 35.38 3.47 11.84
N GLU A 83 35.30 4.73 11.41
CA GLU A 83 35.85 5.87 12.17
C GLU A 83 35.32 5.90 13.62
N ALA A 84 34.09 5.44 13.81
CA ALA A 84 33.46 5.30 15.12
C ALA A 84 34.17 4.27 16.01
N GLU A 85 34.54 3.11 15.47
CA GLU A 85 35.23 2.05 16.21
C GLU A 85 36.67 2.43 16.55
N LEU A 86 37.38 3.08 15.62
CA LEU A 86 38.72 3.62 15.87
C LEU A 86 38.70 4.67 16.99
N TRP A 87 37.69 5.56 16.98
CA TRP A 87 37.46 6.49 18.08
C TRP A 87 37.22 5.76 19.41
N TYR A 88 36.37 4.72 19.41
CA TYR A 88 36.05 3.97 20.62
C TYR A 88 37.30 3.34 21.25
N GLU A 89 38.14 2.69 20.45
CA GLU A 89 39.37 2.06 20.91
C GLU A 89 40.37 3.09 21.49
N ALA A 90 40.49 4.26 20.84
CA ALA A 90 41.38 5.33 21.32
C ALA A 90 40.92 5.97 22.64
N TRP A 91 39.62 5.94 22.93
CA TRP A 91 39.02 6.58 24.12
C TRP A 91 38.72 5.61 25.26
N LEU A 92 38.63 4.30 24.98
CA LEU A 92 38.37 3.29 26.01
C LEU A 92 39.40 3.31 27.17
N PRO A 93 40.73 3.40 26.93
CA PRO A 93 41.72 3.47 28.02
C PRO A 93 41.67 4.77 28.83
N LYS A 94 41.11 5.83 28.24
CA LYS A 94 41.00 7.16 28.86
C LYS A 94 39.70 7.33 29.65
N THR A 95 38.78 6.38 29.53
CA THR A 95 37.47 6.43 30.19
C THR A 95 37.63 5.96 31.63
N PRO A 96 37.37 6.81 32.64
CA PRO A 96 37.46 6.39 34.04
C PRO A 96 36.35 5.38 34.36
N ASP A 97 36.66 4.41 35.24
CA ASP A 97 35.71 3.41 35.75
C ASP A 97 34.82 4.03 36.84
N THR A 98 34.03 5.04 36.44
CA THR A 98 33.05 5.74 37.27
C THR A 98 31.72 5.83 36.54
N VAL A 99 30.65 6.14 37.28
CA VAL A 99 29.30 6.32 36.70
C VAL A 99 29.31 7.41 35.63
N GLU A 100 29.92 8.56 35.92
CA GLU A 100 29.99 9.69 34.99
C GLU A 100 30.83 9.37 33.76
N GLY A 101 31.95 8.65 33.94
CA GLY A 101 32.85 8.23 32.86
C GLY A 101 32.12 7.33 31.85
N HIS A 102 31.47 6.28 32.34
CA HIS A 102 30.73 5.36 31.49
C HIS A 102 29.47 6.00 30.88
N LEU A 103 28.76 6.90 31.58
CA LEU A 103 27.64 7.65 31.00
C LEU A 103 28.07 8.64 29.91
N ALA A 104 29.24 9.25 30.04
CA ALA A 104 29.82 10.10 28.99
C ALA A 104 30.17 9.26 27.76
N MET A 105 30.87 8.13 27.96
CA MET A 105 31.25 7.22 26.88
C MET A 105 30.04 6.63 26.17
N ALA A 106 28.99 6.23 26.91
CA ALA A 106 27.73 5.73 26.34
C ALA A 106 27.01 6.78 25.48
N ARG A 107 27.01 8.06 25.89
CA ARG A 107 26.43 9.16 25.09
C ARG A 107 27.15 9.33 23.76
N GLU A 108 28.48 9.34 23.78
CA GLU A 108 29.29 9.47 22.56
C GLU A 108 29.16 8.25 21.64
N CYS A 109 29.08 7.04 22.20
CA CYS A 109 28.78 5.82 21.46
C CYS A 109 27.41 5.90 20.77
N LYS A 110 26.39 6.45 21.45
CA LYS A 110 25.06 6.63 20.89
C LYS A 110 25.06 7.59 19.69
N VAL A 111 25.79 8.71 19.77
CA VAL A 111 25.92 9.68 18.66
C VAL A 111 26.58 9.04 17.43
N ARG A 112 27.56 8.16 17.66
CA ARG A 112 28.32 7.47 16.60
C ARG A 112 27.67 6.16 16.11
N GLY A 113 26.48 5.81 16.60
CA GLY A 113 25.78 4.58 16.21
C GLY A 113 26.35 3.29 16.80
N LEU A 114 27.27 3.35 17.76
CA LEU A 114 27.90 2.21 18.42
C LEU A 114 26.99 1.63 19.52
N SER A 115 25.94 0.92 19.08
CA SER A 115 24.90 0.42 19.99
C SER A 115 25.41 -0.64 20.99
N PHE A 116 26.29 -1.55 20.58
CA PHE A 116 26.84 -2.59 21.44
C PHE A 116 27.74 -2.04 22.54
N GLN A 117 28.66 -1.14 22.16
CA GLN A 117 29.58 -0.46 23.06
C GLN A 117 28.84 0.46 24.05
N ARG A 118 27.80 1.17 23.58
CA ARG A 118 26.91 1.93 24.45
C ARG A 118 26.27 1.04 25.51
N ASP A 119 25.71 -0.10 25.11
CA ASP A 119 25.03 -1.01 26.02
C ASP A 119 26.02 -1.63 27.03
N HIS A 120 27.25 -1.93 26.61
CA HIS A 120 28.32 -2.33 27.51
C HIS A 120 28.58 -1.28 28.61
N HIS A 121 28.71 0.00 28.25
CA HIS A 121 28.92 1.06 29.23
C HIS A 121 27.72 1.26 30.16
N PHE A 122 26.49 1.11 29.68
CA PHE A 122 25.32 1.11 30.57
C PHE A 122 25.32 -0.07 31.54
N LEU A 123 25.80 -1.25 31.14
CA LEU A 123 25.98 -2.38 32.06
C LEU A 123 27.05 -2.08 33.12
N GLN A 124 28.16 -1.42 32.76
CA GLN A 124 29.16 -0.99 33.74
C GLN A 124 28.59 0.05 34.73
N VAL A 125 27.74 0.98 34.26
CA VAL A 125 27.05 1.91 35.15
C VAL A 125 26.16 1.15 36.14
N ILE A 126 25.38 0.16 35.70
CA ILE A 126 24.54 -0.65 36.58
C ILE A 126 25.37 -1.48 37.57
N ARG A 127 26.58 -1.91 37.18
CA ARG A 127 27.51 -2.60 38.08
C ARG A 127 27.95 -1.70 39.24
N ILE A 128 28.15 -0.41 39.00
CA ILE A 128 28.62 0.57 40.01
C ILE A 128 27.44 1.18 40.79
N ASP A 129 26.40 1.62 40.08
CA ASP A 129 25.16 2.17 40.61
C ASP A 129 23.95 1.35 40.10
N PRO A 130 23.51 0.34 40.87
CA PRO A 130 22.40 -0.52 40.50
C PRO A 130 21.07 0.22 40.29
N GLU A 131 20.87 1.40 40.88
CA GLU A 131 19.61 2.16 40.76
C GLU A 131 19.68 3.26 39.70
N SER A 132 20.74 3.29 38.88
CA SER A 132 20.91 4.27 37.82
C SER A 132 19.79 4.22 36.78
N GLU A 133 18.87 5.18 36.89
CA GLU A 133 17.72 5.29 36.00
C GLU A 133 18.14 5.54 34.54
N VAL A 134 19.19 6.31 34.31
CA VAL A 134 19.69 6.65 32.96
C VAL A 134 20.17 5.40 32.23
N ALA A 135 20.99 4.57 32.89
CA ALA A 135 21.53 3.35 32.30
C ALA A 135 20.45 2.28 32.08
N ARG A 136 19.55 2.12 33.06
CA ARG A 136 18.42 1.17 32.95
C ARG A 136 17.45 1.55 31.85
N ARG A 137 17.02 2.81 31.75
CA ARG A 137 16.20 3.28 30.63
C ARG A 137 16.95 3.12 29.29
N GLY A 138 18.26 3.39 29.28
CA GLY A 138 19.14 3.20 28.11
C GLY A 138 19.17 1.77 27.58
N LEU A 139 19.12 0.78 28.47
CA LEU A 139 19.05 -0.66 28.13
C LEU A 139 17.63 -1.18 27.89
N GLY A 140 16.60 -0.32 27.98
CA GLY A 140 15.20 -0.69 27.74
C GLY A 140 14.44 -1.22 28.96
N PHE A 141 14.93 -0.96 30.18
CA PHE A 141 14.15 -1.19 31.40
C PHE A 141 13.15 -0.07 31.62
N GLY A 142 11.99 -0.43 32.15
CA GLY A 142 10.94 0.47 32.64
C GLY A 142 10.65 0.17 34.11
N ARG A 143 10.05 1.14 34.80
CA ARG A 143 9.67 0.99 36.20
C ARG A 143 8.19 0.63 36.29
N LEU A 144 7.87 -0.51 36.88
CA LEU A 144 6.49 -0.97 37.10
C LEU A 144 6.39 -1.47 38.55
N ASN A 145 5.45 -0.91 39.32
CA ASN A 145 5.25 -1.23 40.74
C ASN A 145 6.51 -1.12 41.62
N GLY A 146 7.40 -0.18 41.30
CA GLY A 146 8.64 0.04 42.04
C GLY A 146 9.83 -0.80 41.58
N GLU A 147 9.62 -1.82 40.76
CA GLU A 147 10.68 -2.71 40.26
C GLU A 147 11.11 -2.36 38.83
N TRP A 148 12.38 -2.67 38.52
CA TRP A 148 12.96 -2.50 37.19
C TRP A 148 12.71 -3.74 36.34
N ILE A 149 11.88 -3.59 35.31
CA ILE A 149 11.51 -4.70 34.42
C ILE A 149 11.94 -4.35 32.99
N ARG A 150 12.52 -5.32 32.29
CA ARG A 150 12.84 -5.17 30.87
C ARG A 150 11.54 -5.15 30.06
N VAL A 151 11.23 -4.01 29.44
CA VAL A 151 9.92 -3.75 28.84
C VAL A 151 9.60 -4.73 27.71
N ASP A 152 10.61 -5.15 26.95
CA ASP A 152 10.48 -6.13 25.88
C ASP A 152 10.14 -7.54 26.40
N ILE A 153 10.77 -7.97 27.49
CA ILE A 153 10.49 -9.26 28.14
C ILE A 153 9.07 -9.24 28.70
N SER A 154 8.70 -8.21 29.46
CA SER A 154 7.35 -8.05 30.01
C SER A 154 6.29 -8.06 28.90
N ARG A 155 6.52 -7.36 27.79
CA ARG A 155 5.61 -7.36 26.64
C ARG A 155 5.46 -8.76 26.04
N ARG A 156 6.56 -9.49 25.82
CA ARG A 156 6.49 -10.87 25.30
C ARG A 156 5.74 -11.80 26.25
N GLN A 157 5.97 -11.70 27.56
CA GLN A 157 5.25 -12.48 28.57
C GLN A 157 3.75 -12.18 28.58
N ASN A 158 3.36 -10.93 28.33
CA ASN A 158 1.97 -10.50 28.21
C ASN A 158 1.38 -10.75 26.79
N GLY A 159 2.00 -11.59 25.97
CA GLY A 159 1.46 -12.00 24.67
C GLY A 159 1.66 -11.00 23.52
N PHE A 160 2.52 -9.99 23.70
CA PHE A 160 2.86 -9.07 22.62
C PHE A 160 3.99 -9.61 21.74
N VAL A 161 3.84 -9.41 20.44
CA VAL A 161 4.82 -9.78 19.41
C VAL A 161 5.32 -8.51 18.73
N ARG A 162 6.63 -8.46 18.45
CA ARG A 162 7.24 -7.34 17.73
C ARG A 162 7.18 -7.60 16.23
N HIS A 163 6.58 -6.69 15.48
CA HIS A 163 6.49 -6.75 14.01
C HIS A 163 6.67 -5.35 13.41
N LYS A 164 7.55 -5.24 12.40
CA LYS A 164 7.94 -3.97 11.74
C LYS A 164 8.26 -2.84 12.73
N GLY A 165 9.02 -3.15 13.77
CA GLY A 165 9.44 -2.18 14.80
C GLY A 165 8.39 -1.82 15.85
N LYS A 166 7.12 -2.22 15.66
CA LYS A 166 6.01 -1.96 16.58
C LYS A 166 5.65 -3.20 17.40
N TRP A 167 5.11 -3.01 18.59
CA TRP A 167 4.56 -4.08 19.42
C TRP A 167 3.08 -4.25 19.13
N TRP A 168 2.68 -5.49 18.92
CA TRP A 168 1.32 -5.88 18.56
C TRP A 168 0.83 -6.94 19.53
N VAL A 169 -0.47 -6.93 19.82
CA VAL A 169 -1.13 -8.11 20.38
C VAL A 169 -1.13 -9.20 19.31
N ALA A 170 -0.94 -10.46 19.69
CA ALA A 170 -0.85 -11.56 18.73
C ALA A 170 -2.06 -11.65 17.78
N GLN A 171 -3.28 -11.40 18.29
CA GLN A 171 -4.50 -11.38 17.49
C GLN A 171 -4.52 -10.23 16.48
N ASP A 172 -4.15 -9.01 16.90
CA ASP A 172 -4.09 -7.85 16.00
C ASP A 172 -3.04 -8.05 14.91
N LEU A 173 -1.91 -8.67 15.25
CA LEU A 173 -0.87 -9.01 14.27
C LEU A 173 -1.35 -10.04 13.25
N ALA A 174 -2.19 -11.00 13.64
CA ALA A 174 -2.77 -11.95 12.71
C ALA A 174 -3.68 -11.24 11.70
N ILE A 175 -4.57 -10.36 12.17
CA ILE A 175 -5.45 -9.55 11.31
C ILE A 175 -4.61 -8.67 10.36
N GLU A 176 -3.54 -8.06 10.86
CA GLU A 176 -2.67 -7.22 10.04
C GLU A 176 -1.95 -8.03 8.97
N ARG A 177 -1.41 -9.21 9.31
CA ARG A 177 -0.78 -10.11 8.34
C ARG A 177 -1.76 -10.60 7.29
N GLU A 178 -2.99 -10.91 7.67
CA GLU A 178 -4.04 -11.26 6.71
C GLU A 178 -4.28 -10.10 5.74
N LYS A 179 -4.42 -8.86 6.23
CA LYS A 179 -4.55 -7.68 5.35
C LYS A 179 -3.36 -7.52 4.41
N GLU A 180 -2.14 -7.65 4.90
CA GLU A 180 -0.92 -7.56 4.09
C GLU A 180 -0.94 -8.62 2.97
N GLN A 181 -1.29 -9.87 3.28
CA GLN A 181 -1.42 -10.93 2.28
C GLN A 181 -2.52 -10.64 1.26
N MET A 182 -3.67 -10.10 1.70
CA MET A 182 -4.75 -9.70 0.80
C MET A 182 -4.31 -8.56 -0.12
N GLU A 183 -3.54 -7.59 0.38
CA GLU A 183 -2.99 -6.48 -0.39
C GLU A 183 -1.91 -6.93 -1.38
N GLU A 184 -1.03 -7.86 -0.99
CA GLU A 184 -0.04 -8.47 -1.88
C GLU A 184 -0.73 -9.13 -3.08
N LYS A 185 -1.73 -9.98 -2.85
CA LYS A 185 -2.51 -10.62 -3.92
C LYS A 185 -3.23 -9.60 -4.81
N GLN A 186 -3.79 -8.55 -4.23
CA GLN A 186 -4.39 -7.46 -5.01
C GLN A 186 -3.34 -6.74 -5.87
N ASN A 187 -2.14 -6.52 -5.34
CA ASN A 187 -1.04 -5.87 -6.04
C ASN A 187 -0.51 -6.73 -7.19
N GLU A 188 -0.35 -8.03 -6.98
CA GLU A 188 0.00 -9.00 -8.03
C GLU A 188 -1.02 -8.96 -9.18
N TRP A 189 -2.32 -9.02 -8.86
CA TRP A 189 -3.37 -8.89 -9.86
C TRP A 189 -3.37 -7.54 -10.56
N ASN A 190 -3.12 -6.45 -9.84
CA ASN A 190 -3.03 -5.12 -10.42
C ASN A 190 -1.89 -5.02 -11.44
N GLN A 191 -0.71 -5.54 -11.10
CA GLN A 191 0.43 -5.61 -12.01
C GLN A 191 0.09 -6.47 -13.24
N LYS A 192 -0.47 -7.65 -13.03
CA LYS A 192 -0.86 -8.58 -14.09
C LYS A 192 -1.88 -7.98 -15.05
N ILE A 193 -2.97 -7.40 -14.55
CA ILE A 193 -4.02 -6.79 -15.38
C ILE A 193 -3.48 -5.59 -16.16
N ARG A 194 -2.62 -4.77 -15.55
CA ARG A 194 -1.98 -3.64 -16.26
C ARG A 194 -1.02 -4.10 -17.35
N LEU A 195 -0.31 -5.21 -17.13
CA LEU A 195 0.53 -5.83 -18.16
C LEU A 195 -0.34 -6.36 -19.32
N LEU A 196 -1.40 -7.11 -19.03
CA LEU A 196 -2.33 -7.63 -20.04
C LEU A 196 -2.93 -6.49 -20.86
N LYS A 197 -3.42 -5.43 -20.20
CA LYS A 197 -3.89 -4.20 -20.85
C LYS A 197 -2.85 -3.64 -21.81
N LYS A 198 -1.59 -3.48 -21.37
CA LYS A 198 -0.51 -2.94 -22.21
C LYS A 198 -0.27 -3.81 -23.46
N ILE A 199 -0.26 -5.14 -23.31
CA ILE A 199 -0.09 -6.09 -24.42
C ILE A 199 -1.24 -5.96 -25.43
N ILE A 200 -2.48 -5.92 -24.94
CA ILE A 200 -3.68 -5.80 -25.78
C ILE A 200 -3.67 -4.49 -26.57
N LEU A 201 -3.36 -3.37 -25.91
CA LEU A 201 -3.35 -2.05 -26.55
C LEU A 201 -2.22 -1.87 -27.58
N ARG A 202 -1.11 -2.60 -27.42
CA ARG A 202 -0.02 -2.62 -28.41
C ARG A 202 -0.41 -3.33 -29.71
N LYS A 203 -1.50 -4.11 -29.72
CA LYS A 203 -1.95 -4.92 -30.87
C LYS A 203 -0.86 -5.88 -31.37
N SER A 204 -0.08 -6.46 -30.45
CA SER A 204 0.89 -7.51 -30.76
C SER A 204 0.19 -8.82 -31.14
N ASP A 205 0.91 -9.73 -31.77
CA ASP A 205 0.57 -11.15 -31.94
C ASP A 205 -0.01 -11.82 -30.68
N LYS A 206 0.43 -11.39 -29.48
CA LYS A 206 -0.04 -11.90 -28.19
C LYS A 206 -1.33 -11.26 -27.69
N ALA A 207 -1.86 -10.24 -28.37
CA ALA A 207 -3.05 -9.51 -27.94
C ALA A 207 -4.31 -10.39 -27.80
N PRO A 208 -4.62 -11.34 -28.72
CA PRO A 208 -5.77 -12.23 -28.57
C PRO A 208 -5.66 -13.13 -27.34
N ALA A 209 -4.47 -13.69 -27.09
CA ALA A 209 -4.19 -14.52 -25.93
C ALA A 209 -4.32 -13.73 -24.62
N ALA A 210 -3.75 -12.53 -24.55
CA ALA A 210 -3.86 -11.65 -23.39
C ALA A 210 -5.31 -11.20 -23.13
N LEU A 211 -6.10 -10.98 -24.18
CA LEU A 211 -7.52 -10.65 -24.05
C LEU A 211 -8.33 -11.85 -23.54
N ALA A 212 -8.03 -13.07 -24.00
CA ALA A 212 -8.66 -14.29 -23.50
C ALA A 212 -8.34 -14.49 -22.00
N GLU A 213 -7.07 -14.28 -21.61
CA GLU A 213 -6.66 -14.36 -20.21
C GLU A 213 -7.37 -13.32 -19.34
N LEU A 214 -7.47 -12.07 -19.80
CA LEU A 214 -8.21 -11.02 -19.10
C LEU A 214 -9.68 -11.40 -18.90
N LYS A 215 -10.32 -11.99 -19.91
CA LYS A 215 -11.72 -12.43 -19.84
C LYS A 215 -11.92 -13.63 -18.91
N ALA A 216 -10.90 -14.48 -18.74
CA ALA A 216 -10.96 -15.68 -17.93
C ALA A 216 -10.76 -15.43 -16.42
N ILE A 217 -10.48 -14.19 -16.00
CA ILE A 217 -10.26 -13.86 -14.59
C ILE A 217 -11.53 -14.10 -13.78
N ARG A 218 -11.44 -14.93 -12.73
CA ARG A 218 -12.51 -15.20 -11.76
C ARG A 218 -12.12 -14.91 -10.31
N ASP A 219 -10.91 -14.39 -10.09
CA ASP A 219 -10.37 -14.18 -8.76
C ASP A 219 -10.94 -12.88 -8.11
N PRO A 220 -11.55 -12.94 -6.91
CA PRO A 220 -11.99 -11.77 -6.15
C PRO A 220 -10.93 -10.70 -5.91
N PHE A 221 -9.64 -11.06 -5.82
CA PHE A 221 -8.55 -10.11 -5.61
C PHE A 221 -8.34 -9.15 -6.78
N ALA A 222 -8.77 -9.54 -7.99
CA ALA A 222 -8.73 -8.69 -9.17
C ALA A 222 -9.74 -7.54 -9.15
N VAL A 223 -10.80 -7.65 -8.33
CA VAL A 223 -11.97 -6.76 -8.36
C VAL A 223 -11.59 -5.30 -8.14
N LYS A 224 -10.67 -5.01 -7.21
CA LYS A 224 -10.23 -3.63 -6.92
C LYS A 224 -9.63 -2.95 -8.15
N CYS A 225 -8.71 -3.63 -8.84
CA CYS A 225 -8.07 -3.11 -10.05
C CYS A 225 -9.07 -2.98 -11.21
N LEU A 226 -9.87 -4.02 -11.46
CA LEU A 226 -10.88 -4.02 -12.52
C LEU A 226 -11.92 -2.92 -12.32
N SER A 227 -12.35 -2.70 -11.07
CA SER A 227 -13.29 -1.63 -10.71
C SER A 227 -12.69 -0.25 -10.98
N GLU A 228 -11.44 -0.02 -10.57
CA GLU A 228 -10.75 1.24 -10.87
C GLU A 228 -10.69 1.51 -12.38
N LEU A 229 -10.32 0.50 -13.17
CA LEU A 229 -10.23 0.61 -14.62
C LEU A 229 -11.60 0.83 -15.28
N ALA A 230 -12.65 0.16 -14.79
CA ALA A 230 -14.01 0.34 -15.26
C ALA A 230 -14.59 1.73 -14.92
N GLU A 231 -14.22 2.32 -13.78
CA GLU A 231 -14.72 3.63 -13.36
C GLU A 231 -13.95 4.80 -14.02
N LYS A 232 -12.61 4.76 -13.96
CA LYS A 232 -11.77 5.89 -14.40
C LYS A 232 -11.41 5.83 -15.88
N GLY A 233 -11.42 4.63 -16.48
CA GLY A 233 -11.03 4.39 -17.87
C GLY A 233 -12.09 4.79 -18.90
N THR A 234 -12.63 6.00 -18.85
CA THR A 234 -13.77 6.41 -19.70
C THR A 234 -13.51 6.28 -21.21
N LYS A 235 -12.26 6.50 -21.65
CA LYS A 235 -11.81 6.33 -23.04
C LYS A 235 -11.15 4.97 -23.30
N ASP A 236 -11.07 4.10 -22.30
CA ASP A 236 -10.42 2.80 -22.42
C ASP A 236 -11.28 1.84 -23.28
N PRO A 237 -10.78 1.33 -24.41
CA PRO A 237 -11.54 0.40 -25.24
C PRO A 237 -11.86 -0.92 -24.51
N LEU A 238 -11.14 -1.25 -23.44
CA LEU A 238 -11.35 -2.46 -22.64
C LEU A 238 -12.35 -2.26 -21.50
N ARG A 239 -12.93 -1.07 -21.34
CA ARG A 239 -13.84 -0.74 -20.24
C ARG A 239 -14.99 -1.74 -20.09
N LYS A 240 -15.68 -2.05 -21.20
CA LYS A 240 -16.77 -3.06 -21.22
C LYS A 240 -16.27 -4.48 -20.93
N VAL A 241 -15.02 -4.80 -21.27
CA VAL A 241 -14.42 -6.09 -20.92
C VAL A 241 -14.22 -6.18 -19.41
N TYR A 242 -13.68 -5.15 -18.77
CA TYR A 242 -13.53 -5.12 -17.31
C TYR A 242 -14.88 -5.25 -16.60
N MET A 243 -15.92 -4.56 -17.09
CA MET A 243 -17.27 -4.67 -16.55
C MET A 243 -17.83 -6.09 -16.67
N ARG A 244 -17.62 -6.77 -17.81
CA ARG A 244 -18.05 -8.18 -17.97
C ARG A 244 -17.33 -9.10 -17.00
N VAL A 245 -16.02 -8.93 -16.84
CA VAL A 245 -15.22 -9.73 -15.90
C VAL A 245 -15.69 -9.50 -14.47
N LEU A 246 -15.99 -8.25 -14.08
CA LEU A 246 -16.60 -7.95 -12.78
C LEU A 246 -17.95 -8.65 -12.61
N ALA A 247 -18.77 -8.73 -13.66
CA ALA A 247 -20.03 -9.45 -13.64
C ALA A 247 -19.85 -10.95 -13.43
N GLU A 248 -18.89 -11.54 -14.14
CA GLU A 248 -18.55 -12.96 -14.03
C GLU A 248 -17.93 -13.32 -12.67
N ILE A 249 -17.23 -12.39 -12.01
CA ILE A 249 -16.72 -12.59 -10.64
C ILE A 249 -17.86 -12.54 -9.61
N GLY A 250 -18.88 -11.70 -9.80
CA GLY A 250 -20.13 -11.73 -9.03
C GLY A 250 -20.04 -11.34 -7.54
N THR A 251 -18.86 -10.95 -7.03
CA THR A 251 -18.70 -10.58 -5.61
C THR A 251 -19.44 -9.28 -5.26
N PRO A 252 -19.83 -9.06 -3.98
CA PRO A 252 -20.53 -7.83 -3.59
C PRO A 252 -19.81 -6.54 -3.99
N PRO A 253 -18.47 -6.39 -3.85
CA PRO A 253 -17.77 -5.21 -4.33
C PRO A 253 -17.84 -5.03 -5.85
N ALA A 254 -17.74 -6.12 -6.62
CA ALA A 254 -17.83 -6.08 -8.09
C ALA A 254 -19.23 -5.62 -8.54
N MET A 255 -20.28 -6.18 -7.93
CA MET A 255 -21.67 -5.79 -8.18
C MET A 255 -21.94 -4.34 -7.80
N SER A 256 -21.39 -3.87 -6.67
CA SER A 256 -21.51 -2.47 -6.26
C SER A 256 -20.93 -1.52 -7.32
N THR A 257 -19.81 -1.86 -7.94
CA THR A 257 -19.23 -1.05 -9.03
C THR A 257 -20.13 -1.04 -10.27
N LEU A 258 -20.66 -2.19 -10.69
CA LEU A 258 -21.57 -2.24 -11.84
C LEU A 258 -22.87 -1.48 -11.59
N VAL A 259 -23.47 -1.62 -10.41
CA VAL A 259 -24.66 -0.86 -10.01
C VAL A 259 -24.39 0.64 -10.03
N LYS A 260 -23.24 1.08 -9.51
CA LYS A 260 -22.84 2.50 -9.57
C LYS A 260 -22.75 2.99 -11.03
N GLN A 261 -22.18 2.20 -11.93
CA GLN A 261 -22.14 2.52 -13.36
C GLN A 261 -23.56 2.57 -13.96
N ALA A 262 -24.42 1.61 -13.64
CA ALA A 262 -25.81 1.58 -14.08
C ALA A 262 -26.61 2.79 -13.57
N LEU A 263 -26.30 3.35 -12.39
CA LEU A 263 -27.05 4.49 -11.86
C LEU A 263 -26.51 5.85 -12.31
N VAL A 264 -25.19 6.02 -12.40
CA VAL A 264 -24.55 7.35 -12.46
C VAL A 264 -23.88 7.64 -13.79
N GLU A 265 -23.51 6.64 -14.59
CA GLU A 265 -22.77 6.87 -15.85
C GLU A 265 -23.55 7.78 -16.82
N LYS A 266 -22.82 8.69 -17.46
CA LYS A 266 -23.36 9.67 -18.41
C LYS A 266 -23.43 9.09 -19.83
N LYS A 267 -22.44 8.28 -20.22
CA LYS A 267 -22.41 7.64 -21.54
C LYS A 267 -23.44 6.51 -21.60
N ILE A 268 -24.48 6.71 -22.43
CA ILE A 268 -25.62 5.80 -22.59
C ILE A 268 -25.14 4.36 -22.85
N ASP A 269 -24.21 4.19 -23.79
CA ASP A 269 -23.64 2.90 -24.18
C ASP A 269 -23.00 2.11 -23.02
N VAL A 270 -22.39 2.79 -22.04
CA VAL A 270 -21.78 2.14 -20.87
C VAL A 270 -22.83 1.90 -19.78
N HIS A 271 -23.75 2.84 -19.62
CA HIS A 271 -24.88 2.73 -18.69
C HIS A 271 -25.79 1.54 -19.03
N GLU A 272 -26.17 1.38 -20.29
CA GLU A 272 -27.03 0.28 -20.75
C GLU A 272 -26.34 -1.06 -20.58
N TYR A 273 -25.06 -1.13 -20.94
CA TYR A 273 -24.27 -2.33 -20.76
C TYR A 273 -24.09 -2.72 -19.28
N ALA A 274 -23.91 -1.74 -18.37
CA ALA A 274 -23.90 -2.01 -16.93
C ALA A 274 -25.26 -2.55 -16.44
N THR A 275 -26.35 -2.00 -16.98
CA THR A 275 -27.72 -2.38 -16.62
C THR A 275 -28.03 -3.81 -17.05
N GLU A 276 -27.64 -4.19 -18.26
CA GLU A 276 -27.73 -5.56 -18.80
C GLU A 276 -26.95 -6.54 -17.91
N LEU A 277 -25.66 -6.27 -17.65
CA LEU A 277 -24.83 -7.13 -16.80
C LEU A 277 -25.38 -7.29 -15.38
N VAL A 278 -25.94 -6.23 -14.80
CA VAL A 278 -26.58 -6.31 -13.48
C VAL A 278 -27.83 -7.18 -13.55
N GLY A 279 -28.68 -7.01 -14.57
CA GLY A 279 -29.87 -7.83 -14.78
C GLY A 279 -29.56 -9.31 -14.94
N ASP A 280 -28.59 -9.64 -15.80
CA ASP A 280 -28.19 -11.01 -16.10
C ASP A 280 -27.52 -11.71 -14.91
N SER A 281 -26.94 -10.94 -13.97
CA SER A 281 -26.26 -11.50 -12.80
C SER A 281 -27.19 -12.22 -11.82
N GLY A 282 -28.49 -11.86 -11.80
CA GLY A 282 -29.43 -12.33 -10.77
C GLY A 282 -29.01 -12.02 -9.33
N SER A 283 -28.08 -11.07 -9.12
CA SER A 283 -27.44 -10.87 -7.83
C SER A 283 -28.36 -10.17 -6.83
N MET A 284 -28.66 -10.83 -5.71
CA MET A 284 -29.37 -10.24 -4.58
C MET A 284 -28.66 -8.98 -4.04
N TRP A 285 -27.32 -8.95 -4.08
CA TRP A 285 -26.55 -7.77 -3.67
C TRP A 285 -26.82 -6.58 -4.59
N ALA A 286 -26.92 -6.83 -5.90
CA ALA A 286 -27.26 -5.79 -6.86
C ALA A 286 -28.70 -5.30 -6.67
N ALA A 287 -29.66 -6.20 -6.44
CA ALA A 287 -31.05 -5.83 -6.15
C ALA A 287 -31.16 -4.92 -4.91
N ARG A 288 -30.46 -5.25 -3.82
CA ARG A 288 -30.41 -4.41 -2.61
C ARG A 288 -29.82 -3.03 -2.88
N ALA A 289 -28.72 -2.97 -3.63
CA ALA A 289 -28.08 -1.70 -3.98
C ALA A 289 -28.95 -0.82 -4.90
N LEU A 290 -29.62 -1.42 -5.88
CA LEU A 290 -30.57 -0.71 -6.76
C LEU A 290 -31.81 -0.23 -6.00
N THR A 291 -32.31 -1.02 -5.05
CA THR A 291 -33.42 -0.65 -4.17
C THR A 291 -33.10 0.62 -3.36
N ALA A 292 -31.84 0.78 -2.92
CA ALA A 292 -31.40 2.02 -2.30
C ALA A 292 -31.42 3.21 -3.28
N GLY A 293 -31.13 2.98 -4.56
CA GLY A 293 -31.19 3.97 -5.64
C GLY A 293 -32.59 4.57 -5.87
N LEU A 294 -33.66 3.81 -5.61
CA LEU A 294 -35.05 4.29 -5.70
C LEU A 294 -35.37 5.42 -4.71
N LYS A 295 -34.58 5.56 -3.64
CA LYS A 295 -34.73 6.63 -2.62
C LYS A 295 -33.90 7.88 -2.94
N SER A 296 -33.34 7.98 -4.14
CA SER A 296 -32.47 9.09 -4.53
C SER A 296 -33.24 10.40 -4.74
N LYS A 297 -32.58 11.52 -4.39
CA LYS A 297 -33.11 12.87 -4.69
C LYS A 297 -33.16 13.19 -6.18
N SER A 298 -32.42 12.45 -7.01
CA SER A 298 -32.40 12.62 -8.46
C SER A 298 -33.35 11.66 -9.15
N ASN A 299 -34.37 12.20 -9.84
CA ASN A 299 -35.33 11.37 -10.57
C ASN A 299 -34.66 10.53 -11.69
N VAL A 300 -33.51 10.98 -12.21
CA VAL A 300 -32.74 10.21 -13.19
C VAL A 300 -32.25 8.90 -12.56
N ILE A 301 -31.76 8.95 -11.32
CA ILE A 301 -31.27 7.77 -10.61
C ILE A 301 -32.43 6.84 -10.26
N VAL A 302 -33.57 7.37 -9.81
CA VAL A 302 -34.77 6.57 -9.52
C VAL A 302 -35.23 5.77 -10.74
N ARG A 303 -35.40 6.44 -11.89
CA ARG A 303 -35.79 5.78 -13.15
C ARG A 303 -34.78 4.72 -13.60
N ARG A 304 -33.48 5.02 -13.51
CA ARG A 304 -32.42 4.06 -13.84
C ARG A 304 -32.43 2.84 -12.91
N ALA A 305 -32.68 3.06 -11.62
CA ALA A 305 -32.80 1.97 -10.66
C ALA A 305 -34.00 1.07 -10.96
N GLY A 306 -35.16 1.65 -11.30
CA GLY A 306 -36.33 0.91 -11.77
C GLY A 306 -36.01 0.07 -13.01
N LYS A 307 -35.42 0.68 -14.05
CA LYS A 307 -35.02 -0.02 -15.29
C LYS A 307 -34.09 -1.21 -15.01
N ALA A 308 -33.13 -1.05 -14.10
CA ALA A 308 -32.16 -2.10 -13.77
C ALA A 308 -32.72 -3.19 -12.84
N LEU A 309 -33.77 -2.90 -12.06
CA LEU A 309 -34.47 -3.89 -11.23
C LEU A 309 -35.41 -4.79 -12.05
N ALA A 310 -35.96 -4.30 -13.15
CA ALA A 310 -36.89 -5.05 -13.99
C ALA A 310 -36.36 -6.44 -14.44
N PRO A 311 -35.14 -6.58 -14.99
CA PRO A 311 -34.61 -7.89 -15.39
C PRO A 311 -34.24 -8.80 -14.19
N LEU A 312 -33.93 -8.24 -13.02
CA LEU A 312 -33.60 -9.01 -11.81
C LEU A 312 -34.81 -9.76 -11.25
N LYS A 313 -36.02 -9.23 -11.46
CA LYS A 313 -37.29 -9.81 -10.98
C LYS A 313 -37.29 -10.16 -9.48
N ASP A 314 -36.56 -9.40 -8.67
CA ASP A 314 -36.46 -9.64 -7.23
C ASP A 314 -37.73 -9.12 -6.52
N ALA A 315 -38.53 -10.04 -5.98
CA ALA A 315 -39.75 -9.75 -5.25
C ALA A 315 -39.51 -8.87 -4.00
N SER A 316 -38.31 -8.92 -3.41
CA SER A 316 -37.97 -8.09 -2.24
C SER A 316 -37.92 -6.58 -2.56
N ALA A 317 -37.79 -6.22 -3.84
CA ALA A 317 -37.80 -4.83 -4.29
C ALA A 317 -39.21 -4.25 -4.44
N VAL A 318 -40.27 -5.08 -4.45
CA VAL A 318 -41.66 -4.65 -4.72
C VAL A 318 -42.11 -3.50 -3.80
N PRO A 319 -41.99 -3.57 -2.46
CA PRO A 319 -42.39 -2.46 -1.60
C PRO A 319 -41.70 -1.13 -1.94
N ALA A 320 -40.41 -1.19 -2.26
CA ALA A 320 -39.64 0.01 -2.61
C ALA A 320 -40.02 0.56 -3.98
N LEU A 321 -40.33 -0.32 -4.95
CA LEU A 321 -40.83 0.07 -6.26
C LEU A 321 -42.22 0.72 -6.16
N ILE A 322 -43.12 0.21 -5.31
CA ILE A 322 -44.43 0.83 -5.07
C ILE A 322 -44.26 2.27 -4.59
N VAL A 323 -43.43 2.50 -3.56
CA VAL A 323 -43.16 3.86 -3.02
C VAL A 323 -42.49 4.78 -4.05
N ALA A 324 -41.76 4.22 -5.01
CA ALA A 324 -41.05 4.99 -6.03
C ALA A 324 -41.87 5.24 -7.31
N LEU A 325 -43.14 4.81 -7.37
CA LEU A 325 -44.02 5.03 -8.53
C LEU A 325 -44.20 6.52 -8.82
N ASN A 326 -44.50 7.31 -7.78
CA ASN A 326 -44.61 8.76 -7.88
C ASN A 326 -43.62 9.43 -6.94
N THR A 327 -42.59 10.04 -7.50
CA THR A 327 -41.57 10.76 -6.72
C THR A 327 -41.73 12.26 -6.86
N LYS A 328 -41.53 13.00 -5.76
CA LYS A 328 -41.57 14.46 -5.74
C LYS A 328 -40.16 15.02 -5.79
N HIS A 329 -39.89 15.90 -6.75
CA HIS A 329 -38.58 16.51 -6.93
C HIS A 329 -38.67 18.03 -6.98
N LYS A 330 -37.75 18.69 -6.29
CA LYS A 330 -37.61 20.15 -6.25
C LYS A 330 -36.72 20.61 -7.40
N TYR A 331 -37.21 21.56 -8.19
CA TYR A 331 -36.46 22.21 -9.25
C TYR A 331 -36.27 23.67 -8.91
N VAL A 332 -35.05 24.14 -9.05
CA VAL A 332 -34.72 25.55 -8.90
C VAL A 332 -34.87 26.18 -10.28
N LEU A 333 -35.86 27.06 -10.44
CA LEU A 333 -35.97 27.85 -11.66
C LEU A 333 -34.83 28.88 -11.68
N PRO A 334 -34.18 29.12 -12.84
CA PRO A 334 -33.31 30.27 -12.99
C PRO A 334 -34.11 31.50 -12.57
N SER A 335 -33.57 32.29 -11.65
CA SER A 335 -34.16 33.58 -11.31
C SER A 335 -34.22 34.37 -12.61
N GLY A 336 -35.42 34.61 -13.12
CA GLY A 336 -35.60 35.61 -14.16
C GLY A 336 -35.08 36.90 -13.55
N GLY A 337 -33.97 37.42 -14.10
CA GLY A 337 -33.35 38.66 -13.64
C GLY A 337 -34.30 39.82 -13.91
N ASN A 338 -35.35 39.96 -13.11
CA ASN A 338 -36.17 41.15 -13.06
C ASN A 338 -35.34 42.19 -12.32
N ILE A 339 -34.63 43.01 -13.08
CA ILE A 339 -34.09 44.27 -12.61
C ILE A 339 -35.27 45.20 -12.44
N GLN A 340 -35.82 45.28 -11.23
CA GLN A 340 -36.82 46.28 -10.90
C GLN A 340 -36.08 47.55 -10.48
N ALA A 341 -36.26 48.65 -11.22
CA ALA A 341 -35.82 49.97 -10.78
C ALA A 341 -36.75 50.41 -9.63
N GLY A 342 -36.22 50.48 -8.41
CA GLY A 342 -36.95 50.89 -7.22
C GLY A 342 -36.54 52.30 -6.81
N PHE A 343 -37.52 53.19 -6.65
CA PHE A 343 -37.29 54.50 -6.05
C PHE A 343 -37.28 54.37 -4.53
N SER A 344 -36.12 54.58 -3.90
CA SER A 344 -36.03 54.67 -2.45
C SER A 344 -36.37 56.09 -1.98
N ASN A 345 -37.01 56.22 -0.82
CA ASN A 345 -37.49 57.50 -0.25
C ASN A 345 -36.37 58.46 0.21
N GLY A 346 -35.15 58.31 -0.31
CA GLY A 346 -33.95 59.08 0.04
C GLY A 346 -33.13 59.54 -1.17
N GLY A 347 -33.73 59.60 -2.36
CA GLY A 347 -33.10 60.23 -3.55
C GLY A 347 -32.01 59.40 -4.24
N GLY A 348 -31.86 58.11 -3.92
CA GLY A 348 -30.92 57.21 -4.58
C GLY A 348 -31.58 56.28 -5.58
N ASN A 349 -31.14 56.31 -6.85
CA ASN A 349 -31.45 55.32 -7.88
C ASN A 349 -30.70 54.01 -7.57
N GLY A 350 -31.36 53.08 -6.87
CA GLY A 350 -30.81 51.75 -6.58
C GLY A 350 -31.39 50.69 -7.51
N LEU A 351 -30.51 49.95 -8.21
CA LEU A 351 -30.90 48.71 -8.89
C LEU A 351 -30.98 47.60 -7.82
N THR A 352 -32.19 47.16 -7.47
CA THR A 352 -32.37 46.04 -6.53
C THR A 352 -32.58 44.74 -7.31
N SER A 353 -31.58 43.86 -7.32
CA SER A 353 -31.72 42.50 -7.86
C SER A 353 -32.43 41.61 -6.82
N GLY A 354 -33.76 41.62 -6.85
CA GLY A 354 -34.62 41.00 -5.85
C GLY A 354 -35.30 39.69 -6.27
N GLY A 355 -34.79 38.99 -7.28
CA GLY A 355 -35.33 37.70 -7.71
C GLY A 355 -34.67 36.54 -6.96
N GLY A 356 -35.22 36.14 -5.81
CA GLY A 356 -34.82 34.88 -5.16
C GLY A 356 -35.12 33.68 -6.06
N GLN A 357 -34.24 32.67 -6.06
CA GLN A 357 -34.48 31.40 -6.76
C GLN A 357 -35.81 30.77 -6.30
N GLN A 358 -36.76 30.61 -7.22
CA GLN A 358 -38.02 29.92 -6.92
C GLN A 358 -37.80 28.41 -7.01
N VAL A 359 -38.12 27.71 -5.91
CA VAL A 359 -38.08 26.25 -5.83
C VAL A 359 -39.48 25.70 -6.07
N ILE A 360 -39.69 25.08 -7.23
CA ILE A 360 -40.96 24.43 -7.57
C ILE A 360 -40.86 22.93 -7.27
N GLU A 361 -41.89 22.37 -6.64
CA GLU A 361 -42.01 20.93 -6.43
C GLU A 361 -42.86 20.33 -7.56
N ARG A 362 -42.34 19.30 -8.23
CA ARG A 362 -43.08 18.56 -9.25
C ARG A 362 -43.10 17.08 -8.92
N THR A 363 -44.30 16.51 -8.92
CA THR A 363 -44.48 15.06 -8.91
C THR A 363 -44.15 14.48 -10.27
N ARG A 364 -43.41 13.38 -10.30
CA ARG A 364 -43.06 12.62 -11.51
C ARG A 364 -43.48 11.18 -11.33
N SER A 365 -44.30 10.69 -12.25
CA SER A 365 -44.61 9.27 -12.36
C SER A 365 -43.50 8.57 -13.15
N ASN A 366 -42.95 7.50 -12.58
CA ASN A 366 -41.76 6.83 -13.09
C ASN A 366 -42.16 5.60 -13.91
N VAL A 367 -42.07 5.72 -15.24
CA VAL A 367 -42.45 4.66 -16.19
C VAL A 367 -41.63 3.40 -15.95
N GLU A 368 -40.32 3.55 -15.77
CA GLU A 368 -39.39 2.44 -15.60
C GLU A 368 -39.60 1.69 -14.26
N VAL A 369 -40.09 2.39 -13.24
CA VAL A 369 -40.44 1.79 -11.94
C VAL A 369 -41.75 0.99 -12.06
N ARG A 370 -42.74 1.55 -12.75
CA ARG A 370 -43.99 0.82 -13.07
C ARG A 370 -43.69 -0.43 -13.90
N ASP A 371 -42.86 -0.33 -14.92
CA ASP A 371 -42.52 -1.46 -15.78
C ASP A 371 -41.76 -2.54 -15.00
N ALA A 372 -40.91 -2.16 -14.03
CA ALA A 372 -40.29 -3.10 -13.11
C ALA A 372 -41.31 -3.80 -12.21
N LEU A 373 -42.32 -3.09 -11.68
CA LEU A 373 -43.42 -3.72 -10.94
C LEU A 373 -44.18 -4.73 -11.79
N ILE A 374 -44.51 -4.38 -13.03
CA ILE A 374 -45.18 -5.29 -13.97
C ILE A 374 -44.29 -6.52 -14.24
N ALA A 375 -42.99 -6.32 -14.46
CA ALA A 375 -42.05 -7.40 -14.73
C ALA A 375 -41.87 -8.38 -13.57
N VAL A 376 -41.90 -7.88 -12.33
CA VAL A 376 -41.73 -8.68 -11.11
C VAL A 376 -43.04 -9.37 -10.71
N THR A 377 -44.17 -8.68 -10.83
CA THR A 377 -45.46 -9.12 -10.25
C THR A 377 -46.43 -9.72 -11.27
N GLY A 378 -46.27 -9.41 -12.56
CA GLY A 378 -47.24 -9.73 -13.61
C GLY A 378 -48.53 -8.89 -13.57
N MET A 379 -48.67 -8.00 -12.58
CA MET A 379 -49.86 -7.16 -12.39
C MET A 379 -49.67 -5.76 -12.97
N ASN A 380 -50.75 -5.06 -13.29
CA ASN A 380 -50.69 -3.68 -13.74
C ASN A 380 -51.81 -2.83 -13.14
N PHE A 381 -51.46 -2.02 -12.14
CA PHE A 381 -52.36 -1.02 -11.54
C PHE A 381 -51.98 0.41 -11.94
N GLY A 382 -51.16 0.58 -12.99
CA GLY A 382 -50.63 1.87 -13.40
C GLY A 382 -49.78 2.50 -12.30
N TYR A 383 -50.03 3.78 -12.01
CA TYR A 383 -49.32 4.58 -11.01
C TYR A 383 -50.08 4.73 -9.68
N ASP A 384 -51.13 3.92 -9.47
CA ASP A 384 -51.98 3.97 -8.28
C ASP A 384 -51.34 3.18 -7.12
N GLU A 385 -50.61 3.88 -6.25
CA GLU A 385 -49.92 3.30 -5.10
C GLU A 385 -50.86 2.57 -4.15
N THR A 386 -52.08 3.08 -3.96
CA THR A 386 -53.09 2.48 -3.09
C THR A 386 -53.53 1.10 -3.58
N LYS A 387 -53.76 0.94 -4.89
CA LYS A 387 -54.10 -0.37 -5.48
C LYS A 387 -52.94 -1.35 -5.40
N TRP A 388 -51.71 -0.86 -5.62
CA TRP A 388 -50.51 -1.68 -5.48
C TRP A 388 -50.32 -2.20 -4.04
N TRP A 389 -50.52 -1.35 -3.03
CA TRP A 389 -50.44 -1.77 -1.62
C TRP A 389 -51.55 -2.74 -1.23
N ALA A 390 -52.81 -2.48 -1.63
CA ALA A 390 -53.93 -3.38 -1.36
C ALA A 390 -53.69 -4.78 -1.96
N TRP A 391 -53.14 -4.84 -3.17
CA TRP A 391 -52.73 -6.11 -3.78
C TRP A 391 -51.55 -6.76 -3.02
N TYR A 392 -50.52 -5.99 -2.66
CA TYR A 392 -49.35 -6.51 -1.96
C TYR A 392 -49.71 -7.13 -0.61
N GLU A 393 -50.53 -6.43 0.19
CA GLU A 393 -51.02 -6.87 1.49
C GLU A 393 -51.89 -8.13 1.37
N SER A 394 -52.83 -8.17 0.41
CA SER A 394 -53.68 -9.35 0.22
C SER A 394 -52.91 -10.60 -0.23
N THR A 395 -51.77 -10.42 -0.92
CA THR A 395 -50.93 -11.52 -1.41
C THR A 395 -49.88 -11.99 -0.39
N HIS A 396 -49.38 -11.09 0.47
CA HIS A 396 -48.25 -11.37 1.38
C HIS A 396 -48.63 -11.43 2.86
N THR A 397 -49.89 -11.15 3.22
CA THR A 397 -50.39 -11.37 4.59
C THR A 397 -50.76 -12.84 4.77
N PRO A 398 -50.12 -13.60 5.68
CA PRO A 398 -50.52 -14.97 5.95
C PRO A 398 -51.94 -14.99 6.51
N GLN A 399 -52.83 -15.79 5.91
CA GLN A 399 -54.25 -15.91 6.30
C GLN A 399 -54.46 -16.55 7.69
N THR A 400 -53.40 -16.91 8.41
CA THR A 400 -53.45 -17.64 9.68
C THR A 400 -52.89 -16.84 10.86
N ALA A 401 -53.49 -15.68 11.13
CA ALA A 401 -53.38 -15.04 12.44
C ALA A 401 -54.77 -14.81 13.03
N SER A 402 -55.57 -15.88 13.13
CA SER A 402 -56.70 -15.91 14.06
C SER A 402 -56.12 -15.90 15.48
N LEU A 403 -55.93 -14.70 16.05
CA LEU A 403 -55.60 -14.48 17.47
C LEU A 403 -56.83 -14.68 18.38
N ARG A 404 -57.82 -15.48 17.95
CA ARG A 404 -58.94 -15.86 18.80
C ARG A 404 -58.47 -16.98 19.72
N ARG A 405 -57.84 -16.61 20.83
CA ARG A 405 -57.85 -17.46 22.03
C ARG A 405 -59.32 -17.70 22.35
N SER A 406 -59.80 -18.90 22.07
CA SER A 406 -61.12 -19.32 22.51
C SER A 406 -61.11 -19.36 24.05
N PRO A 407 -62.19 -18.92 24.71
CA PRO A 407 -62.25 -18.70 26.16
C PRO A 407 -62.02 -19.95 27.00
#